data_AF-A0A963XHV5-F1
#
_entry.id   AF-A0A963XHV5-F1
#
_cell.length_a   1.000
_cell.length_b   1.000
_cell.length_c   1.000
_cell.angle_alpha   90.00
_cell.angle_beta   90.00
_cell.angle_gamma   90.00
#
_symmetry.space_group_name_H-M   'P 1'
#
loop_
_entity.id
_entity.type
_entity.pdbx_description
1 polymer ?
#
loop_
_entity_poly.entity_id
_entity_poly.type
_entity_poly.pdbx_seq_one_letter_code
_entity_poly.pdbx_strand_id
1 'polypeptide(L)'
;VLIGDIDRGGVIASLAGTKLVVDPADAALIRGFIVNRFRGDPALFADGMKRVAELTGWAPIGLVPHLPDAARLPAEDALALNAARERKAGARIRIAVPMLPHIANFDDLDPLEAEPEVEVVRVKPGAALPGDADLILLPGSKATIADLAALRAAGFDIDIAAHARRGGRVLGLCGGYQILGRTISDPDG
;
A
#
# COMPACT_ATOMS: atom_id res chain seq x y z
N VAL A 1 -21.08 -7.72 -2.88
CA VAL A 1 -20.96 -8.38 -1.55
C VAL A 1 -20.29 -7.38 -0.63
N LEU A 2 -20.77 -7.21 0.61
CA LEU A 2 -20.14 -6.33 1.60
C LEU A 2 -19.27 -7.14 2.57
N ILE A 3 -18.09 -6.64 2.92
CA ILE A 3 -17.18 -7.32 3.85
C ILE A 3 -17.13 -6.55 5.18
N GLY A 4 -17.41 -7.23 6.29
CA GLY A 4 -17.28 -6.70 7.64
C GLY A 4 -16.00 -7.16 8.31
N ASP A 5 -15.23 -6.23 8.88
CA ASP A 5 -14.02 -6.50 9.65
C ASP A 5 -14.36 -6.70 11.13
N ILE A 6 -14.17 -7.93 11.64
CA ILE A 6 -14.45 -8.26 13.04
C ILE A 6 -13.41 -7.70 14.01
N ASP A 7 -12.17 -7.46 13.56
CA ASP A 7 -11.07 -7.00 14.43
C ASP A 7 -11.31 -5.56 14.91
N ARG A 8 -12.08 -4.78 14.16
CA ARG A 8 -12.45 -3.41 14.54
C ARG A 8 -13.54 -3.36 15.62
N GLY A 9 -14.14 -4.51 15.97
CA GLY A 9 -15.29 -4.58 16.85
C GLY A 9 -16.57 -4.02 16.21
N GLY A 10 -17.73 -4.36 16.77
CA GLY A 10 -19.02 -3.82 16.32
C GLY A 10 -19.41 -4.22 14.89
N VAL A 11 -18.89 -5.33 14.35
CA VAL A 11 -19.10 -5.73 12.95
C VAL A 11 -20.58 -5.84 12.55
N ILE A 12 -21.46 -6.29 13.46
CA ILE A 12 -22.91 -6.36 13.22
C ILE A 12 -23.48 -4.95 13.02
N ALA A 13 -23.12 -4.01 13.89
CA ALA A 13 -23.56 -2.62 13.80
C ALA A 13 -23.01 -1.94 12.55
N SER A 14 -21.77 -2.24 12.15
CA SER A 14 -21.17 -1.73 10.91
C SER A 14 -21.93 -2.19 9.66
N LEU A 15 -22.20 -3.50 9.55
CA LEU A 15 -22.93 -4.07 8.41
C LEU A 15 -24.38 -3.59 8.36
N ALA A 16 -25.09 -3.63 9.48
CA ALA A 16 -26.46 -3.14 9.57
C ALA A 16 -26.54 -1.63 9.34
N GLY A 17 -25.62 -0.87 9.93
CA GLY A 17 -25.51 0.58 9.74
C GLY A 17 -25.24 0.95 8.30
N THR A 18 -24.40 0.21 7.59
CA THR A 18 -24.14 0.42 6.15
C THR A 18 -25.43 0.37 5.35
N LYS A 19 -26.30 -0.62 5.59
CA LYS A 19 -27.62 -0.72 4.92
C LYS A 19 -28.50 0.51 5.14
N LEU A 20 -28.37 1.17 6.30
CA LEU A 20 -29.19 2.32 6.69
C LEU A 20 -28.67 3.65 6.11
N VAL A 21 -27.37 3.77 5.87
CA VAL A 21 -26.74 5.06 5.51
C VAL A 21 -26.40 5.22 4.03
N VAL A 22 -26.17 4.12 3.31
CA VAL A 22 -25.86 4.19 1.87
C VAL A 22 -27.11 4.45 1.05
N ASP A 23 -26.94 5.01 -0.14
CA ASP A 23 -28.06 5.27 -1.05
C ASP A 23 -28.87 3.97 -1.32
N PRO A 24 -30.21 4.02 -1.36
CA PRO A 24 -31.02 2.84 -1.60
C PRO A 24 -30.67 2.08 -2.89
N ALA A 25 -30.25 2.76 -3.95
CA ALA A 25 -29.83 2.13 -5.20
C ALA A 25 -28.54 1.32 -5.01
N ASP A 26 -27.56 1.86 -4.30
CA ASP A 26 -26.32 1.16 -3.97
C ASP A 26 -26.59 -0.01 -3.01
N ALA A 27 -27.44 0.20 -2.01
CA ALA A 27 -27.87 -0.83 -1.07
C ALA A 27 -28.56 -2.03 -1.76
N ALA A 28 -29.18 -1.82 -2.93
CA ALA A 28 -29.83 -2.85 -3.72
C ALA A 28 -28.84 -3.68 -4.56
N LEU A 29 -27.64 -3.16 -4.83
CA LEU A 29 -26.56 -3.90 -5.49
C LEU A 29 -25.91 -4.93 -4.54
N ILE A 30 -26.02 -4.71 -3.23
CA ILE A 30 -25.48 -5.63 -2.22
C ILE A 30 -26.45 -6.81 -2.04
N ARG A 31 -26.01 -8.01 -2.41
CA ARG A 31 -26.80 -9.26 -2.32
C ARG A 31 -26.46 -10.14 -1.11
N GLY A 32 -25.35 -9.85 -0.44
CA GLY A 32 -24.84 -10.67 0.65
C GLY A 32 -23.64 -10.04 1.31
N PHE A 33 -23.24 -10.63 2.44
CA PHE A 33 -22.11 -10.15 3.22
C PHE A 33 -21.21 -11.30 3.70
N ILE A 34 -19.95 -10.95 3.95
CA ILE A 34 -18.91 -11.81 4.53
C ILE A 34 -18.38 -11.10 5.77
N VAL A 35 -18.01 -11.86 6.82
CA VAL A 35 -17.21 -11.33 7.93
C VAL A 35 -15.81 -11.92 7.85
N ASN A 36 -14.78 -11.07 7.82
CA ASN A 36 -13.38 -11.51 7.68
C ASN A 36 -12.62 -11.45 9.02
N ARG A 37 -11.37 -11.96 9.00
CA ARG A 37 -10.45 -12.02 10.15
C ARG A 37 -10.99 -12.81 11.35
N PHE A 38 -11.89 -13.75 11.10
CA PHE A 38 -12.47 -14.55 12.16
C PHE A 38 -11.42 -15.47 12.82
N ARG A 39 -11.41 -15.55 14.15
CA ARG A 39 -10.52 -16.42 14.93
C ARG A 39 -11.36 -17.32 15.83
N GLY A 40 -10.99 -18.59 15.93
CA GLY A 40 -11.69 -19.59 16.74
C GLY A 40 -12.76 -20.35 15.96
N ASP A 41 -13.74 -20.90 16.67
CA ASP A 41 -14.80 -21.74 16.12
C ASP A 41 -15.89 -20.92 15.40
N PRO A 42 -16.07 -21.10 14.07
CA PRO A 42 -17.11 -20.42 13.29
C PRO A 42 -18.53 -20.57 13.85
N ALA A 43 -18.82 -21.68 14.54
CA ALA A 43 -20.15 -21.93 15.11
C ALA A 43 -20.54 -20.88 16.16
N LEU A 44 -19.56 -20.28 16.86
CA LEU A 44 -19.80 -19.26 17.88
C LEU A 44 -20.35 -17.95 17.31
N PHE A 45 -20.26 -17.74 16.00
CA PHE A 45 -20.73 -16.51 15.35
C PHE A 45 -21.95 -16.72 14.45
N ALA A 46 -22.56 -17.90 14.47
CA ALA A 46 -23.76 -18.21 13.69
C ALA A 46 -24.91 -17.23 13.98
N ASP A 47 -25.14 -16.90 15.26
CA ASP A 47 -26.18 -15.94 15.67
C ASP A 47 -25.88 -14.52 15.17
N GLY A 48 -24.60 -14.13 15.13
CA GLY A 48 -24.17 -12.85 14.57
C GLY A 48 -24.48 -12.74 13.09
N MET A 49 -24.18 -13.78 12.31
CA MET A 49 -24.52 -13.86 10.89
C MET A 49 -26.04 -13.79 10.68
N LYS A 50 -26.81 -14.55 11.45
CA LYS A 50 -28.28 -14.52 11.39
C LYS A 50 -28.82 -13.12 11.68
N ARG A 51 -28.29 -12.44 12.70
CA ARG A 51 -28.74 -11.11 13.09
C ARG A 51 -28.51 -10.06 12.01
N VAL A 52 -27.36 -10.10 11.33
CA VAL A 52 -27.09 -9.19 10.20
C VAL A 52 -28.05 -9.48 9.05
N ALA A 53 -28.29 -10.74 8.72
CA ALA A 53 -29.23 -11.12 7.65
C ALA A 53 -30.65 -10.62 7.95
N GLU A 54 -31.13 -10.74 9.19
CA GLU A 54 -32.42 -10.19 9.63
C GLU A 54 -32.51 -8.67 9.50
N LEU A 55 -31.45 -7.95 9.88
CA LEU A 55 -31.43 -6.48 9.87
C LEU A 55 -31.31 -5.91 8.45
N THR A 56 -30.67 -6.62 7.54
CA THR A 56 -30.26 -6.08 6.22
C THR A 56 -31.01 -6.69 5.04
N GLY A 57 -31.55 -7.90 5.22
CA GLY A 57 -32.07 -8.75 4.13
C GLY A 57 -30.98 -9.34 3.24
N TRP A 58 -29.70 -9.18 3.58
CA TRP A 58 -28.58 -9.69 2.79
C TRP A 58 -28.26 -11.15 3.15
N ALA A 59 -27.83 -11.94 2.15
CA ALA A 59 -27.43 -13.32 2.36
C ALA A 59 -26.15 -13.41 3.24
N PRO A 60 -26.14 -14.22 4.31
CA PRO A 60 -24.94 -14.50 5.10
C PRO A 60 -24.03 -15.47 4.34
N ILE A 61 -23.11 -14.96 3.52
CA ILE A 61 -22.30 -15.79 2.61
C ILE A 61 -21.30 -16.65 3.38
N GLY A 62 -20.68 -16.11 4.43
CA GLY A 62 -19.79 -16.88 5.29
C GLY A 62 -18.78 -16.08 6.09
N LEU A 63 -17.87 -16.81 6.72
CA LEU A 63 -16.77 -16.29 7.51
C LEU A 63 -15.44 -16.57 6.79
N VAL A 64 -14.59 -15.56 6.69
CA VAL A 64 -13.21 -15.71 6.24
C VAL A 64 -12.33 -15.76 7.49
N PRO A 65 -11.61 -16.88 7.72
CA PRO A 65 -10.72 -16.99 8.87
C PRO A 65 -9.61 -15.94 8.78
N HIS A 66 -9.02 -15.61 9.93
CA HIS A 66 -7.78 -14.86 9.94
C HIS A 66 -6.68 -15.69 9.29
N LEU A 67 -6.09 -15.14 8.22
CA LEU A 67 -4.98 -15.74 7.49
C LEU A 67 -3.73 -14.92 7.80
N PRO A 68 -2.85 -15.36 8.73
CA PRO A 68 -1.61 -14.62 9.03
C PRO A 68 -0.76 -14.38 7.79
N ASP A 69 -0.71 -15.34 6.87
CA ASP A 69 0.02 -15.24 5.61
C ASP A 69 -0.54 -14.18 4.66
N ALA A 70 -1.80 -13.72 4.85
CA ALA A 70 -2.33 -12.61 4.07
C ALA A 70 -1.58 -11.30 4.34
N ALA A 71 -0.82 -11.19 5.44
CA ALA A 71 0.09 -10.06 5.67
C ALA A 71 1.28 -10.03 4.68
N ARG A 72 1.51 -11.11 3.93
CA ARG A 72 2.50 -11.19 2.86
C ARG A 72 1.91 -10.81 1.50
N LEU A 73 0.60 -10.61 1.41
CA LEU A 73 0.00 -10.07 0.20
C LEU A 73 0.43 -8.61 0.05
N PRO A 74 0.60 -8.15 -1.19
CA PRO A 74 1.04 -6.79 -1.41
C PRO A 74 0.02 -5.78 -0.88
N ALA A 75 0.54 -4.68 -0.32
CA ALA A 75 -0.30 -3.62 0.21
C ALA A 75 -1.00 -2.87 -0.93
N GLU A 76 -2.34 -2.90 -0.95
CA GLU A 76 -3.15 -2.18 -1.94
C GLU A 76 -3.17 -0.65 -1.70
N ASP A 77 -3.09 -0.22 -0.44
CA ASP A 77 -3.16 1.19 -0.05
C ASP A 77 -1.83 1.74 0.47
N ALA A 78 -1.50 2.96 0.05
CA ALA A 78 -0.31 3.70 0.48
C ALA A 78 -0.22 3.89 2.01
N LEU A 79 -1.36 3.84 2.71
CA LEU A 79 -1.43 4.02 4.17
C LEU A 79 -0.75 2.88 4.93
N ALA A 80 -0.77 1.65 4.40
CA ALA A 80 -0.14 0.49 5.02
C ALA A 80 1.40 0.54 5.01
N LEU A 81 1.98 1.45 4.22
CA LEU A 81 3.43 1.54 3.98
C LEU A 81 4.15 2.49 4.95
N ASN A 82 3.41 3.16 5.83
CA ASN A 82 3.95 4.16 6.77
C ASN A 82 4.52 3.57 8.06
N ALA A 83 4.48 2.24 8.24
CA ALA A 83 5.09 1.61 9.40
C ALA A 83 6.63 1.69 9.29
N ALA A 84 7.25 2.42 10.21
CA ALA A 84 8.71 2.39 10.37
C ALA A 84 9.13 0.97 10.73
N ARG A 85 9.97 0.35 9.90
CA ARG A 85 10.56 -0.97 10.17
C ARG A 85 11.96 -0.77 10.74
N GLU A 86 12.29 -1.54 11.76
CA GLU A 86 13.65 -1.59 12.28
C GLU A 86 14.60 -2.17 11.23
N ARG A 87 15.83 -1.68 11.23
CA ARG A 87 16.89 -2.21 10.36
C ARG A 87 17.15 -3.68 10.68
N LYS A 88 17.10 -4.54 9.66
CA LYS A 88 17.41 -5.96 9.82
C LYS A 88 18.86 -6.14 10.27
N ALA A 89 19.10 -7.00 11.26
CA ALA A 89 20.44 -7.23 11.81
C ALA A 89 21.49 -7.70 10.77
N GLY A 90 21.05 -8.35 9.69
CA GLY A 90 21.90 -8.84 8.60
C GLY A 90 21.94 -7.96 7.35
N ALA A 91 21.34 -6.76 7.36
CA ALA A 91 21.29 -5.92 6.17
C ALA A 91 22.69 -5.40 5.77
N ARG A 92 23.12 -5.74 4.55
CA ARG A 92 24.40 -5.34 3.93
C ARG A 92 24.22 -4.34 2.80
N ILE A 93 23.05 -4.34 2.16
CA ILE A 93 22.70 -3.46 1.05
C ILE A 93 21.61 -2.49 1.51
N ARG A 94 21.84 -1.19 1.35
CA ARG A 94 20.91 -0.13 1.69
C ARG A 94 20.32 0.50 0.42
N ILE A 95 19.02 0.37 0.24
CA ILE A 95 18.28 0.94 -0.90
C ILE A 95 17.43 2.10 -0.40
N ALA A 96 17.70 3.31 -0.89
CA ALA A 96 16.87 4.48 -0.63
C ALA A 96 15.79 4.63 -1.70
N VAL A 97 14.54 4.80 -1.29
CA VAL A 97 13.38 4.92 -2.17
C VAL A 97 12.66 6.24 -1.88
N PRO A 98 12.79 7.27 -2.74
CA PRO A 98 12.03 8.51 -2.60
C PRO A 98 10.52 8.25 -2.76
N MET A 99 9.74 8.71 -1.79
CA MET A 99 8.28 8.54 -1.78
C MET A 99 7.60 9.66 -2.56
N LEU A 100 7.36 9.43 -3.85
CA LEU A 100 6.67 10.37 -4.73
C LEU A 100 5.14 10.25 -4.63
N PRO A 101 4.37 11.32 -4.94
CA PRO A 101 2.92 11.33 -4.76
C PRO A 101 2.16 10.29 -5.59
N HIS A 102 2.61 9.96 -6.81
CA HIS A 102 1.87 9.12 -7.75
C HIS A 102 2.55 7.77 -8.02
N ILE A 103 3.15 7.16 -6.99
CA ILE A 103 3.76 5.82 -7.11
C ILE A 103 2.75 4.82 -7.69
N ALA A 104 3.18 4.11 -8.73
CA ALA A 104 2.33 3.19 -9.47
C ALA A 104 1.99 1.96 -8.64
N ASN A 105 3.04 1.29 -8.15
CA ASN A 105 3.00 -0.01 -7.50
C ASN A 105 3.96 0.04 -6.31
N PHE A 106 3.45 -0.08 -5.09
CA PHE A 106 4.28 -0.06 -3.89
C PHE A 106 4.87 -1.43 -3.56
N ASP A 107 4.23 -2.46 -4.07
CA ASP A 107 4.61 -3.86 -3.99
C ASP A 107 5.81 -4.23 -4.86
N ASP A 108 6.19 -3.37 -5.81
CA ASP A 108 7.48 -3.46 -6.51
C ASP A 108 8.68 -3.53 -5.53
N LEU A 109 8.51 -3.05 -4.29
CA LEU A 109 9.53 -3.10 -3.24
C LEU A 109 9.47 -4.37 -2.39
N ASP A 110 8.37 -5.13 -2.41
CA ASP A 110 8.16 -6.28 -1.52
C ASP A 110 9.24 -7.35 -1.68
N PRO A 111 9.70 -7.71 -2.90
CA PRO A 111 10.80 -8.66 -3.05
C PRO A 111 12.09 -8.15 -2.39
N LEU A 112 12.41 -6.87 -2.52
CA LEU A 112 13.59 -6.26 -1.88
C LEU A 112 13.44 -6.21 -0.36
N GLU A 113 12.22 -5.95 0.13
CA GLU A 113 11.92 -5.99 1.56
C GLU A 113 11.92 -7.39 2.15
N ALA A 114 11.67 -8.43 1.35
CA ALA A 114 11.74 -9.81 1.78
C ALA A 114 13.20 -10.30 1.92
N GLU A 115 14.14 -9.72 1.16
CA GLU A 115 15.54 -10.14 1.19
C GLU A 115 16.23 -9.84 2.53
N PRO A 116 16.77 -10.83 3.26
CA PRO A 116 17.35 -10.63 4.60
C PRO A 116 18.51 -9.63 4.64
N GLU A 117 19.25 -9.55 3.54
CA GLU A 117 20.47 -8.74 3.42
C GLU A 117 20.21 -7.34 2.88
N VAL A 118 18.95 -7.00 2.60
CA VAL A 118 18.53 -5.73 2.02
C VAL A 118 17.71 -4.93 3.02
N GLU A 119 18.12 -3.68 3.22
CA GLU A 119 17.37 -2.65 3.91
C GLU A 119 16.78 -1.69 2.87
N VAL A 120 15.44 -1.61 2.83
CA VAL A 120 14.72 -0.61 2.02
C VAL A 120 14.33 0.56 2.91
N VAL A 121 14.83 1.75 2.59
CA VAL A 121 14.54 2.99 3.30
C VAL A 121 13.63 3.87 2.45
N ARG A 122 12.35 3.94 2.82
CA ARG A 122 11.39 4.87 2.22
C ARG A 122 11.64 6.29 2.73
N VAL A 123 11.98 7.22 1.84
CA VAL A 123 12.33 8.61 2.20
C VAL A 123 11.21 9.55 1.80
N LYS A 124 10.61 10.22 2.79
CA LYS A 124 9.51 11.18 2.57
C LYS A 124 10.03 12.52 2.04
N PRO A 125 9.25 13.27 1.24
CA PRO A 125 9.59 14.63 0.85
C PRO A 125 9.96 15.49 2.07
N GLY A 126 11.04 16.27 1.96
CA GLY A 126 11.57 17.11 3.05
C GLY A 126 12.62 16.44 3.94
N ALA A 127 12.85 15.13 3.80
CA ALA A 127 14.01 14.45 4.37
C ALA A 127 15.10 14.27 3.30
N ALA A 128 16.38 14.31 3.68
CA ALA A 128 17.48 14.02 2.76
C ALA A 128 17.61 12.52 2.49
N LEU A 129 18.05 12.14 1.28
CA LEU A 129 18.38 10.74 1.00
C LEU A 129 19.61 10.30 1.81
N PRO A 130 19.62 9.08 2.40
CA PRO A 130 20.76 8.59 3.16
C PRO A 130 22.06 8.63 2.35
N GLY A 131 23.09 9.27 2.90
CA GLY A 131 24.39 9.43 2.23
C GLY A 131 25.14 8.10 2.02
N ASP A 132 24.81 7.09 2.82
CA ASP A 132 25.33 5.73 2.84
C ASP A 132 24.45 4.72 2.08
N ALA A 133 23.47 5.18 1.30
CA ALA A 133 22.73 4.29 0.41
C ALA A 133 23.67 3.67 -0.63
N ASP A 134 23.50 2.38 -0.94
CA ASP A 134 24.18 1.67 -2.03
C ASP A 134 23.45 1.86 -3.37
N LEU A 135 22.14 2.06 -3.31
CA LEU A 135 21.24 2.24 -4.44
C LEU A 135 20.18 3.28 -4.10
N ILE A 136 19.93 4.21 -5.01
CA ILE A 136 18.67 4.97 -5.03
C ILE A 136 17.75 4.33 -6.07
N LEU A 137 16.57 3.89 -5.64
CA LEU A 137 15.55 3.30 -6.51
C LEU A 137 14.37 4.26 -6.65
N LEU A 138 14.12 4.72 -7.87
CA LEU A 138 12.93 5.48 -8.24
C LEU A 138 11.81 4.52 -8.66
N PRO A 139 10.71 4.44 -7.90
CA PRO A 139 9.59 3.55 -8.22
C PRO A 139 8.85 4.00 -9.48
N GLY A 140 7.98 3.13 -10.01
CA GLY A 140 7.06 3.49 -11.08
C GLY A 140 6.16 4.67 -10.71
N SER A 141 5.79 5.48 -11.71
CA SER A 141 4.89 6.63 -11.54
C SER A 141 3.68 6.50 -12.46
N LYS A 142 2.49 6.84 -11.95
CA LYS A 142 1.24 7.01 -12.71
C LYS A 142 1.13 8.40 -13.35
N ALA A 143 1.97 9.35 -12.93
CA ALA A 143 1.98 10.74 -13.42
C ALA A 143 3.42 11.27 -13.46
N THR A 144 4.22 10.75 -14.41
CA THR A 144 5.68 10.95 -14.46
C THR A 144 6.11 12.41 -14.39
N ILE A 145 5.45 13.32 -15.12
CA ILE A 145 5.80 14.76 -15.12
C ILE A 145 5.51 15.41 -13.76
N ALA A 146 4.36 15.10 -13.15
CA ALA A 146 4.01 15.61 -11.84
C ALA A 146 4.96 15.09 -10.76
N ASP A 147 5.34 13.81 -10.83
CA ASP A 147 6.29 13.20 -9.91
C ASP A 147 7.72 13.72 -10.11
N LEU A 148 8.15 14.03 -11.34
CA LEU A 148 9.42 14.72 -11.59
C LEU A 148 9.43 16.10 -10.92
N ALA A 149 8.33 16.85 -11.01
CA ALA A 149 8.21 18.15 -10.36
C ALA A 149 8.25 18.02 -8.83
N ALA A 150 7.54 17.03 -8.26
CA ALA A 150 7.56 16.75 -6.82
C ALA A 150 8.95 16.31 -6.33
N LEU A 151 9.66 15.48 -7.11
CA LEU A 151 11.02 15.04 -6.82
C LEU A 151 11.98 16.23 -6.71
N ARG A 152 11.91 17.17 -7.66
CA ARG A 152 12.71 18.41 -7.65
C ARG A 152 12.32 19.35 -6.51
N ALA A 153 11.02 19.52 -6.26
CA ALA A 153 10.53 20.34 -5.16
C ALA A 153 11.00 19.81 -3.79
N ALA A 154 11.16 18.49 -3.66
CA ALA A 154 11.70 17.84 -2.46
C ALA A 154 13.24 17.92 -2.36
N GLY A 155 13.94 18.42 -3.38
CA GLY A 155 15.41 18.46 -3.44
C GLY A 155 16.07 17.11 -3.71
N PHE A 156 15.29 16.07 -4.03
CA PHE A 156 15.83 14.73 -4.27
C PHE A 156 16.67 14.64 -5.55
N ASP A 157 16.44 15.51 -6.53
CA ASP A 157 17.26 15.60 -7.73
C ASP A 157 18.72 15.96 -7.41
N ILE A 158 18.92 16.84 -6.43
CA ILE A 158 20.24 17.24 -5.93
C ILE A 158 20.93 16.04 -5.26
N ASP A 159 20.21 15.33 -4.39
CA ASP A 159 20.71 14.16 -3.66
C ASP A 159 21.06 13.01 -4.61
N ILE A 160 20.19 12.72 -5.57
CA ILE A 160 20.39 11.69 -6.61
C ILE A 160 21.64 12.01 -7.43
N ALA A 161 21.78 13.25 -7.89
CA ALA A 161 22.94 13.68 -8.64
C ALA A 161 24.22 13.58 -7.79
N ALA A 162 24.15 13.93 -6.50
CA ALA A 162 25.29 13.81 -5.58
C ALA A 162 25.69 12.35 -5.33
N HIS A 163 24.71 11.45 -5.16
CA HIS A 163 24.95 10.02 -5.01
C HIS A 163 25.61 9.40 -6.25
N ALA A 164 25.09 9.71 -7.44
CA ALA A 164 25.69 9.27 -8.70
C ALA A 164 27.13 9.78 -8.89
N ARG A 165 27.39 11.06 -8.55
CA ARG A 165 28.75 11.64 -8.61
C ARG A 165 29.76 10.95 -7.70
N ARG A 166 29.30 10.37 -6.57
CA ARG A 166 30.14 9.59 -5.65
C ARG A 166 30.34 8.14 -6.07
N GLY A 167 29.84 7.74 -7.25
CA GLY A 167 29.91 6.36 -7.75
C GLY A 167 28.77 5.46 -7.29
N GLY A 168 27.75 6.04 -6.65
CA GLY A 168 26.53 5.34 -6.27
C GLY A 168 25.68 4.93 -7.48
N ARG A 169 24.76 3.98 -7.29
CA ARG A 169 23.89 3.45 -8.33
C ARG A 169 22.50 4.05 -8.24
N VAL A 170 21.90 4.36 -9.38
CA VAL A 170 20.52 4.83 -9.47
C VAL A 170 19.75 3.93 -10.43
N LEU A 171 18.63 3.40 -9.97
CA LEU A 171 17.72 2.57 -10.75
C LEU A 171 16.36 3.25 -10.81
N GLY A 172 15.74 3.26 -11.99
CA GLY A 172 14.36 3.68 -12.16
C GLY A 172 13.50 2.53 -12.70
N LEU A 173 12.27 2.42 -12.22
CA LEU A 173 11.28 1.46 -12.70
C LEU A 173 10.20 2.22 -13.47
N CYS A 174 9.87 1.83 -14.71
CA CYS A 174 8.80 2.44 -15.52
C CYS A 174 8.86 3.99 -15.53
N GLY A 175 7.88 4.70 -14.96
CA GLY A 175 7.90 6.16 -14.80
C GLY A 175 9.13 6.69 -14.05
N GLY A 176 9.65 5.96 -13.06
CA GLY A 176 10.92 6.26 -12.41
C GLY A 176 12.12 6.19 -13.35
N TYR A 177 12.12 5.29 -14.35
CA TYR A 177 13.14 5.26 -15.40
C TYR A 177 13.02 6.47 -16.33
N GLN A 178 11.79 6.85 -16.69
CA GLN A 178 11.53 8.05 -17.51
C GLN A 178 12.04 9.32 -16.82
N ILE A 179 11.86 9.43 -15.50
CA ILE A 179 12.39 10.53 -14.66
C ILE A 179 13.91 10.69 -14.78
N LEU A 180 14.65 9.58 -14.96
CA LEU A 180 16.11 9.59 -15.16
C LEU A 180 16.51 9.95 -16.60
N GLY A 181 15.55 10.05 -17.51
CA GLY A 181 15.76 10.43 -18.90
C GLY A 181 16.20 11.89 -19.06
N ARG A 182 16.60 12.23 -20.29
CA ARG A 182 16.97 13.62 -20.65
C ARG A 182 15.76 14.50 -20.93
N THR A 183 14.66 13.89 -21.37
CA THR A 183 13.44 14.58 -21.81
C THR A 183 12.25 13.70 -21.51
N ILE A 184 11.18 14.33 -21.01
CA ILE A 184 9.85 13.74 -20.81
C ILE A 184 8.88 14.72 -21.47
N SER A 185 8.02 14.23 -22.35
CA SER A 185 7.08 15.08 -23.09
C SER A 185 5.72 14.42 -23.12
N ASP A 186 4.70 15.22 -22.82
CA ASP A 186 3.31 14.84 -22.87
C ASP A 186 2.53 16.03 -23.48
N PRO A 187 2.54 16.16 -24.81
CA PRO A 187 2.02 17.36 -25.48
C PRO A 187 0.49 17.47 -25.43
N ASP A 188 -0.20 16.36 -25.23
CA ASP A 188 -1.66 16.26 -25.34
C ASP A 188 -2.35 16.05 -23.98
N GLY A 189 -1.59 15.71 -22.94
CA GLY A 189 -2.06 15.58 -21.56
C GLY A 189 -2.44 14.16 -21.16
#